data_AF-W6TJA8-F1
#
_entry.id   AF-W6TJA8-F1
#
_cell.length_a   1.000
_cell.length_b   1.000
_cell.length_c   1.000
_cell.angle_alpha   90.00
_cell.angle_beta   90.00
_cell.angle_gamma   90.00
#
_symmetry.space_group_name_H-M   'P 1'
#
loop_
_entity.id
_entity.type
_entity.pdbx_description
1 polymer ?
#
loop_
_entity_poly.entity_id
_entity_poly.type
_entity_poly.pdbx_seq_one_letter_code
_entity_poly.pdbx_strand_id
1 'polypeptide(L)'
;MKKYTYILALFVIMLSACKKDEVIGGTAVQDMSGEWWVQIDGEGGYYQLITYNTADNSSTQMWMDASGFWAGPGQHVSSKINVNVQDLTFSAENAPNVGEYESDEPLTMTITNGKIIKNGAIGPSSKAVTDSISLTIKFSDDPDSYNLRGYHRTKFSGDDH
;
A
#
# COMPACT_ATOMS: atom_id res chain seq x y z
N MET A 1 39.82 -48.40 -13.61
CA MET A 1 39.71 -46.92 -13.64
C MET A 1 38.41 -46.43 -14.26
N LYS A 2 37.96 -46.96 -15.42
CA LYS A 2 36.69 -46.54 -16.08
C LYS A 2 35.41 -46.68 -15.22
N LYS A 3 35.35 -47.64 -14.29
CA LYS A 3 34.16 -47.88 -13.43
C LYS A 3 33.87 -46.74 -12.43
N TYR A 4 34.91 -46.07 -11.94
CA TYR A 4 34.74 -44.95 -10.99
C TYR A 4 34.40 -43.64 -11.71
N THR A 5 34.72 -43.53 -13.00
CA THR A 5 34.42 -42.37 -13.84
C THR A 5 32.91 -42.20 -14.04
N TYR A 6 32.17 -43.30 -14.20
CA TYR A 6 30.71 -43.27 -14.31
C TYR A 6 30.02 -42.89 -13.00
N ILE A 7 30.55 -43.34 -11.86
CA ILE A 7 30.01 -43.00 -10.53
C ILE A 7 30.25 -41.52 -10.20
N LEU A 8 31.44 -41.00 -10.52
CA LEU A 8 31.78 -39.59 -10.33
C LEU A 8 30.93 -38.68 -11.25
N ALA A 9 30.68 -39.09 -12.51
CA ALA A 9 29.81 -38.37 -13.42
C ALA A 9 28.35 -38.31 -12.93
N LEU A 10 27.85 -39.40 -12.33
CA LEU A 10 26.50 -39.44 -11.74
C LEU A 10 26.39 -38.53 -10.52
N PHE A 11 27.46 -38.41 -9.72
CA PHE A 11 27.51 -37.56 -8.54
C PHE A 11 27.52 -36.06 -8.89
N VAL A 12 28.16 -35.67 -10.00
CA VAL A 12 28.18 -34.27 -10.49
C VAL A 12 26.79 -33.81 -10.97
N ILE A 13 25.99 -34.70 -11.56
CA ILE A 13 24.62 -34.39 -12.01
C ILE A 13 23.67 -34.13 -10.82
N MET A 14 23.91 -34.79 -9.68
CA MET A 14 23.11 -34.63 -8.46
C MET A 14 23.35 -33.28 -7.75
N LEU A 15 24.50 -32.63 -8.00
CA LEU A 15 24.83 -31.31 -7.43
C LEU A 15 24.24 -30.14 -8.25
N SER A 16 23.68 -30.41 -9.44
CA SER A 16 23.04 -29.41 -10.30
C SER A 16 21.54 -29.24 -10.05
N ALA A 17 21.01 -29.76 -8.94
CA ALA A 17 19.64 -29.48 -8.50
C ALA A 17 19.51 -28.03 -7.98
N CYS A 18 19.71 -27.06 -8.86
CA CYS A 18 19.30 -25.67 -8.63
C CYS A 18 17.78 -25.67 -8.47
N LYS A 19 17.30 -25.36 -7.26
CA LYS A 19 15.93 -24.90 -7.10
C LYS A 19 15.80 -23.65 -7.95
N LYS A 20 14.89 -23.65 -8.93
CA LYS A 20 14.50 -22.41 -9.58
C LYS A 20 13.70 -21.64 -8.55
N ASP A 21 14.23 -20.51 -8.10
CA ASP A 21 13.42 -19.56 -7.35
C ASP A 21 12.35 -19.05 -8.31
N GLU A 22 11.11 -19.48 -8.08
CA GLU A 22 9.99 -18.98 -8.86
C GLU A 22 9.82 -17.50 -8.58
N VAL A 23 9.70 -16.70 -9.64
CA VAL A 23 9.30 -15.31 -9.49
C VAL A 23 7.87 -15.33 -9.01
N ILE A 24 7.69 -15.09 -7.71
CA ILE A 24 6.38 -14.85 -7.11
C ILE A 24 5.83 -13.61 -7.83
N GLY A 25 4.75 -13.79 -8.58
CA GLY A 25 4.13 -12.70 -9.33
C GLY A 25 3.54 -11.63 -8.42
N GLY A 26 2.88 -10.64 -9.01
CA GLY A 26 2.25 -9.56 -8.25
C GLY A 26 1.56 -8.54 -9.14
N THR A 27 0.94 -7.56 -8.50
CA THR A 27 0.33 -6.42 -9.19
C THR A 27 1.37 -5.35 -9.48
N ALA A 28 1.12 -4.52 -10.49
CA ALA A 28 2.05 -3.46 -10.91
C ALA A 28 2.38 -2.44 -9.81
N VAL A 29 1.49 -2.31 -8.81
CA VAL A 29 1.63 -1.41 -7.66
C VAL A 29 1.68 -2.16 -6.32
N GLN A 30 2.12 -3.43 -6.32
CA GLN A 30 2.11 -4.30 -5.12
C GLN A 30 2.84 -3.65 -3.92
N ASP A 31 3.94 -2.96 -4.18
CA ASP A 31 4.77 -2.34 -3.15
C ASP A 31 4.14 -1.09 -2.52
N MET A 32 3.05 -0.60 -3.12
CA MET A 32 2.29 0.55 -2.67
C MET A 32 0.87 0.19 -2.22
N SER A 33 0.50 -1.09 -2.30
CA SER A 33 -0.83 -1.60 -1.95
C SER A 33 -0.83 -2.16 -0.53
N GLY A 34 -1.91 -1.94 0.21
CA GLY A 34 -2.02 -2.40 1.58
C GLY A 34 -3.13 -1.75 2.38
N GLU A 35 -3.24 -2.17 3.64
CA GLU A 35 -4.04 -1.51 4.67
C GLU A 35 -3.09 -0.70 5.56
N TRP A 36 -3.48 0.52 5.89
CA TRP A 36 -2.64 1.47 6.61
C TRP A 36 -3.37 2.01 7.83
N TRP A 37 -2.66 2.11 8.94
CA TRP A 37 -3.09 2.85 10.12
C TRP A 37 -2.41 4.21 10.13
N VAL A 38 -3.20 5.28 10.04
CA VAL A 38 -2.69 6.66 9.95
C VAL A 38 -3.28 7.57 11.03
N GLN A 39 -2.53 8.61 11.37
CA GLN A 39 -2.91 9.66 12.32
C GLN A 39 -2.78 11.03 11.66
N ILE A 40 -3.56 12.00 12.14
CA ILE A 40 -3.40 13.40 11.76
C ILE A 40 -2.17 13.95 12.48
N ASP A 41 -1.21 14.47 11.72
CA ASP A 41 0.08 15.00 12.19
C ASP A 41 0.91 14.01 13.05
N GLY A 42 0.57 12.71 13.03
CA GLY A 42 1.18 11.69 13.89
C GLY A 42 0.65 11.66 15.33
N GLU A 43 -0.50 12.28 15.58
CA GLU A 43 -1.11 12.40 16.90
C GLU A 43 -2.56 11.89 16.93
N GLY A 44 -3.07 11.59 18.12
CA GLY A 44 -4.48 11.26 18.33
C GLY A 44 -4.89 9.85 17.90
N GLY A 45 -6.14 9.71 17.47
CA GLY A 45 -6.73 8.44 17.04
C GLY A 45 -6.21 7.98 15.67
N TYR A 46 -6.26 6.67 15.44
CA TYR A 46 -5.91 6.09 14.15
C TYR A 46 -7.13 6.00 13.25
N TYR A 47 -6.87 6.17 11.96
CA TYR A 47 -7.81 6.00 10.87
C TYR A 47 -7.26 4.97 9.89
N GLN A 48 -8.17 4.31 9.18
CA GLN A 48 -7.79 3.34 8.15
C GLN A 48 -7.74 4.01 6.79
N LEU A 49 -6.65 3.77 6.06
CA LEU A 49 -6.58 3.94 4.61
C LEU A 49 -6.30 2.60 3.95
N ILE A 50 -6.79 2.39 2.73
CA ILE A 50 -6.48 1.19 1.94
C ILE A 50 -6.03 1.62 0.56
N THR A 51 -4.94 1.05 0.06
CA THR A 51 -4.45 1.25 -1.30
C THR A 51 -4.38 -0.08 -2.04
N TYR A 52 -4.78 -0.11 -3.31
CA TYR A 52 -4.81 -1.35 -4.08
C TYR A 52 -4.76 -1.09 -5.59
N ASN A 53 -4.34 -2.10 -6.35
CA ASN A 53 -4.22 -2.01 -7.79
C ASN A 53 -5.56 -1.74 -8.49
N THR A 54 -5.50 -1.11 -9.65
CA THR A 54 -6.65 -1.04 -10.55
C THR A 54 -6.91 -2.40 -11.20
N ALA A 55 -8.13 -2.60 -11.72
CA ALA A 55 -8.52 -3.87 -12.35
C ALA A 55 -7.71 -4.20 -13.62
N ASP A 56 -7.27 -3.17 -14.35
CA ASP A 56 -6.36 -3.27 -15.49
C ASP A 56 -4.87 -3.39 -15.09
N ASN A 57 -4.59 -3.47 -13.77
CA ASN A 57 -3.25 -3.60 -13.21
C ASN A 57 -2.30 -2.48 -13.69
N SER A 58 -2.78 -1.23 -13.67
CA SER A 58 -1.99 -0.07 -14.09
C SER A 58 -0.76 0.11 -13.19
N SER A 59 0.37 0.47 -13.79
CA SER A 59 1.58 0.87 -13.08
C SER A 59 1.66 2.38 -12.81
N THR A 60 0.67 3.14 -13.26
CA THR A 60 0.63 4.61 -13.13
C THR A 60 -0.57 5.09 -12.33
N GLN A 61 -1.50 4.19 -11.99
CA GLN A 61 -2.65 4.48 -11.13
C GLN A 61 -2.88 3.36 -10.12
N MET A 62 -3.38 3.74 -8.95
CA MET A 62 -3.93 2.81 -7.96
C MET A 62 -5.21 3.39 -7.35
N TRP A 63 -5.99 2.58 -6.67
CA TRP A 63 -7.07 3.07 -5.82
C TRP A 63 -6.54 3.49 -4.46
N MET A 64 -7.09 4.57 -3.92
CA MET A 64 -7.05 4.87 -2.50
C MET A 64 -8.48 4.90 -1.97
N ASP A 65 -8.72 4.13 -0.92
CA ASP A 65 -9.93 4.15 -0.11
C ASP A 65 -9.61 4.89 1.19
N ALA A 66 -10.29 6.03 1.38
CA ALA A 66 -10.20 6.88 2.55
C ALA A 66 -11.50 6.85 3.36
N SER A 67 -12.34 5.83 3.18
CA SER A 67 -13.62 5.72 3.89
C SER A 67 -13.43 5.66 5.41
N GLY A 68 -12.39 4.94 5.87
CA GLY A 68 -12.03 4.87 7.28
C GLY A 68 -11.52 6.19 7.88
N PHE A 69 -11.32 7.23 7.06
CA PHE A 69 -10.93 8.57 7.47
C PHE A 69 -12.05 9.60 7.28
N TRP A 70 -12.78 9.56 6.16
CA TRP A 70 -13.68 10.62 5.72
C TRP A 70 -15.16 10.21 5.59
N ALA A 71 -15.47 8.93 5.57
CA ALA A 71 -16.84 8.47 5.31
C ALA A 71 -17.66 8.32 6.60
N GLY A 72 -18.93 8.72 6.54
CA GLY A 72 -19.93 8.35 7.54
C GLY A 72 -20.41 6.90 7.40
N PRO A 73 -21.26 6.41 8.33
CA PRO A 73 -21.84 5.07 8.24
C PRO A 73 -22.57 4.82 6.92
N GLY A 74 -22.19 3.76 6.21
CA GLY A 74 -22.80 3.39 4.93
C GLY A 74 -22.28 4.19 3.72
N GLN A 75 -21.31 5.08 3.92
CA GLN A 75 -20.68 5.81 2.83
C GLN A 75 -19.31 5.21 2.48
N HIS A 76 -18.87 5.48 1.26
CA HIS A 76 -17.61 5.06 0.69
C HIS A 76 -16.92 6.21 -0.03
N VAL A 77 -15.67 6.46 0.35
CA VAL A 77 -14.81 7.50 -0.22
C VAL A 77 -13.59 6.82 -0.82
N SER A 78 -13.61 6.61 -2.13
CA SER A 78 -12.51 6.01 -2.87
C SER A 78 -12.32 6.65 -4.24
N SER A 79 -11.06 6.93 -4.59
CA SER A 79 -10.70 7.50 -5.89
C SER A 79 -9.47 6.82 -6.47
N LYS A 80 -9.35 6.85 -7.79
CA LYS A 80 -8.09 6.53 -8.47
C LYS A 80 -7.12 7.68 -8.29
N ILE A 81 -5.88 7.33 -7.95
CA ILE A 81 -4.80 8.28 -7.70
C ILE A 81 -3.60 7.91 -8.57
N ASN A 82 -2.79 8.91 -8.93
CA ASN A 82 -1.60 8.72 -9.73
C ASN A 82 -0.46 8.17 -8.86
N VAL A 83 0.36 7.30 -9.43
CA VAL A 83 1.51 6.72 -8.75
C VAL A 83 2.78 6.82 -9.58
N ASN A 84 3.90 6.91 -8.88
CA ASN A 84 5.22 6.61 -9.39
C ASN A 84 5.79 5.46 -8.55
N VAL A 85 5.82 4.27 -9.14
CA VAL A 85 6.24 3.03 -8.46
C VAL A 85 7.74 3.02 -8.15
N GLN A 86 8.56 3.68 -8.96
CA GLN A 86 10.01 3.76 -8.73
C GLN A 86 10.33 4.60 -7.49
N ASP A 87 9.63 5.73 -7.37
CA ASP A 87 9.82 6.67 -6.27
C ASP A 87 8.92 6.36 -5.07
N LEU A 88 7.98 5.41 -5.17
CA LEU A 88 6.97 5.12 -4.16
C LEU A 88 6.20 6.39 -3.74
N THR A 89 5.89 7.25 -4.70
CA THR A 89 5.13 8.49 -4.49
C THR A 89 3.77 8.41 -5.17
N PHE A 90 2.81 9.15 -4.64
CA PHE A 90 1.45 9.21 -5.17
C PHE A 90 0.82 10.58 -4.99
N SER A 91 -0.13 10.91 -5.86
CA SER A 91 -0.83 12.19 -5.83
C SER A 91 -2.18 12.10 -6.52
N ALA A 92 -3.03 13.09 -6.25
CA ALA A 92 -4.31 13.25 -6.90
C ALA A 92 -4.66 14.73 -6.93
N GLU A 93 -5.27 15.19 -8.00
CA GLU A 93 -5.79 16.56 -8.11
C GLU A 93 -7.25 16.47 -8.48
N ASN A 94 -8.13 16.90 -7.57
CA ASN A 94 -9.59 16.84 -7.73
C ASN A 94 -10.09 15.47 -8.23
N ALA A 95 -9.51 14.37 -7.75
CA ALA A 95 -9.90 13.04 -8.17
C ALA A 95 -11.33 12.77 -7.69
N PRO A 96 -12.26 12.37 -8.57
CA PRO A 96 -13.64 12.16 -8.18
C PRO A 96 -13.76 10.98 -7.22
N ASN A 97 -14.60 11.12 -6.20
CA ASN A 97 -15.06 9.96 -5.45
C ASN A 97 -15.89 9.05 -6.37
N VAL A 98 -15.61 7.75 -6.32
CA VAL A 98 -16.35 6.73 -7.07
C VAL A 98 -17.26 5.91 -6.14
N GLY A 99 -17.11 6.06 -4.83
CA GLY A 99 -17.97 5.42 -3.83
C GLY A 99 -19.28 6.16 -3.57
N GLU A 100 -20.18 5.51 -2.83
CA GLU A 100 -21.45 6.09 -2.39
C GLU A 100 -21.20 7.16 -1.31
N TYR A 101 -21.57 8.41 -1.58
CA TYR A 101 -21.38 9.51 -0.64
C TYR A 101 -22.58 10.45 -0.69
N GLU A 102 -23.16 10.75 0.47
CA GLU A 102 -24.35 11.61 0.56
C GLU A 102 -23.91 13.07 0.72
N SER A 103 -23.95 13.81 -0.38
CA SER A 103 -23.65 15.24 -0.42
C SER A 103 -24.44 15.94 -1.53
N ASP A 104 -24.61 17.26 -1.40
CA ASP A 104 -25.27 18.09 -2.41
C ASP A 104 -24.45 18.18 -3.71
N GLU A 105 -23.13 18.11 -3.60
CA GLU A 105 -22.18 18.22 -4.71
C GLU A 105 -21.24 17.01 -4.77
N PRO A 106 -20.76 16.59 -5.96
CA PRO A 106 -19.83 15.47 -6.10
C PRO A 106 -18.54 15.69 -5.28
N LEU A 107 -18.24 14.75 -4.39
CA LEU A 107 -17.01 14.77 -3.60
C LEU A 107 -15.78 14.54 -4.49
N THR A 108 -14.73 15.33 -4.27
CA THR A 108 -13.41 15.11 -4.86
C THR A 108 -12.32 15.07 -3.79
N MET A 109 -11.27 14.31 -4.08
CA MET A 109 -10.10 14.12 -3.23
C MET A 109 -8.85 14.67 -3.92
N THR A 110 -8.12 15.52 -3.20
CA THR A 110 -6.80 16.01 -3.61
C THR A 110 -5.74 15.48 -2.65
N ILE A 111 -4.66 14.93 -3.19
CA ILE A 111 -3.55 14.37 -2.43
C ILE A 111 -2.25 15.00 -2.93
N THR A 112 -1.49 15.53 -1.99
CA THR A 112 -0.13 16.02 -2.20
C THR A 112 0.84 15.33 -1.24
N ASN A 113 2.13 15.35 -1.56
CA ASN A 113 3.19 14.79 -0.72
C ASN A 113 3.01 13.30 -0.35
N GLY A 114 2.26 12.54 -1.16
CA GLY A 114 2.06 11.12 -0.96
C GLY A 114 3.36 10.35 -1.14
N LYS A 115 3.79 9.64 -0.10
CA LYS A 115 5.04 8.88 -0.07
C LYS A 115 4.89 7.62 0.79
N ILE A 116 5.45 6.52 0.28
CA ILE A 116 5.72 5.31 1.07
C ILE A 116 7.23 5.18 1.26
N ILE A 117 7.65 4.81 2.47
CA ILE A 117 9.04 4.48 2.77
C ILE A 117 9.08 3.04 3.26
N LYS A 118 9.75 2.18 2.50
CA LYS A 118 9.95 0.78 2.87
C LYS A 118 10.69 0.67 4.19
N ASN A 119 10.22 -0.20 5.08
CA ASN A 119 10.77 -0.37 6.43
C ASN A 119 10.89 0.95 7.23
N GLY A 120 10.04 1.94 6.92
CA GLY A 120 10.11 3.28 7.48
C GLY A 120 9.41 3.46 8.82
N ALA A 121 8.77 2.41 9.36
CA ALA A 121 8.03 2.44 10.61
C ALA A 121 8.26 1.18 11.47
N ILE A 122 7.81 1.25 12.71
CA ILE A 122 7.85 0.15 13.68
C ILE A 122 6.45 0.03 14.30
N GLY A 123 5.87 -1.18 14.27
CA GLY A 123 4.56 -1.45 14.88
C GLY A 123 4.55 -1.08 16.37
N PRO A 124 3.50 -0.38 16.86
CA PRO A 124 3.49 0.24 18.17
C PRO A 124 3.62 -0.77 19.32
N SER A 125 3.01 -1.94 19.20
CA SER A 125 3.04 -3.01 20.19
C SER A 125 3.96 -4.16 19.78
N SER A 126 3.84 -4.67 18.56
CA SER A 126 4.62 -5.84 18.10
C SER A 126 6.11 -5.55 17.93
N LYS A 127 6.47 -4.27 17.73
CA LYS A 127 7.81 -3.82 17.35
C LYS A 127 8.31 -4.39 16.01
N ALA A 128 7.41 -4.93 15.19
CA ALA A 128 7.74 -5.37 13.85
C ALA A 128 8.14 -4.17 12.98
N VAL A 129 9.20 -4.32 12.20
CA VAL A 129 9.55 -3.34 11.15
C VAL A 129 8.49 -3.43 10.06
N THR A 130 7.99 -2.28 9.62
CA THR A 130 6.93 -2.17 8.61
C THR A 130 7.12 -0.93 7.74
N ASP A 131 6.40 -0.83 6.64
CA ASP A 131 6.45 0.32 5.74
C ASP A 131 5.75 1.53 6.38
N SER A 132 6.23 2.74 6.13
CA SER A 132 5.55 3.96 6.52
C SER A 132 4.85 4.62 5.34
N ILE A 133 3.77 5.35 5.62
CA ILE A 133 3.03 6.15 4.64
C ILE A 133 2.85 7.57 5.18
N SER A 134 2.97 8.56 4.30
CA SER A 134 2.62 9.95 4.58
C SER A 134 1.96 10.62 3.39
N LEU A 135 1.02 11.53 3.64
CA LEU A 135 0.33 12.32 2.62
C LEU A 135 -0.31 13.56 3.24
N THR A 136 -0.59 14.57 2.42
CA THR A 136 -1.56 15.63 2.75
C THR A 136 -2.80 15.41 1.90
N ILE A 137 -3.95 15.26 2.54
CA ILE A 137 -5.24 15.00 1.90
C ILE A 137 -6.20 16.16 2.12
N LYS A 138 -6.98 16.50 1.08
CA LYS A 138 -8.06 17.49 1.12
C LYS A 138 -9.28 16.95 0.39
N PHE A 139 -10.45 17.19 0.97
CA PHE A 139 -11.74 16.91 0.37
C PHE A 139 -12.43 18.21 -0.04
N SER A 140 -13.23 18.18 -1.11
CA SER A 140 -13.84 19.41 -1.67
C SER A 140 -14.95 20.01 -0.82
N ASP A 141 -15.53 19.24 0.08
CA ASP A 141 -16.60 19.63 1.01
C ASP A 141 -16.09 20.21 2.34
N ASP A 142 -14.77 20.24 2.53
CA ASP A 142 -14.13 20.78 3.72
C ASP A 142 -13.04 21.82 3.36
N PRO A 143 -13.02 23.00 4.02
CA PRO A 143 -11.95 23.96 3.83
C PRO A 143 -10.55 23.42 4.18
N ASP A 144 -10.43 22.52 5.14
CA ASP A 144 -9.15 22.13 5.74
C ASP A 144 -8.35 21.12 4.91
N SER A 145 -7.14 20.82 5.37
CA SER A 145 -6.25 19.81 4.79
C SER A 145 -5.55 19.08 5.91
N TYR A 146 -5.43 17.76 5.76
CA TYR A 146 -4.96 16.88 6.82
C TYR A 146 -3.64 16.24 6.42
N ASN A 147 -2.61 16.42 7.24
CA ASN A 147 -1.37 15.68 7.07
C ASN A 147 -1.51 14.33 7.75
N LEU A 148 -1.59 13.26 6.98
CA LEU A 148 -1.70 11.92 7.49
C LEU A 148 -0.33 11.24 7.48
N ARG A 149 0.01 10.57 8.57
CA ARG A 149 1.23 9.78 8.72
C ARG A 149 0.92 8.48 9.44
N GLY A 150 1.56 7.39 9.03
CA GLY A 150 1.23 6.09 9.59
C GLY A 150 2.09 4.95 9.10
N TYR A 151 1.59 3.75 9.29
CA TYR A 151 2.31 2.51 9.02
C TYR A 151 1.44 1.46 8.35
N HIS A 152 2.07 0.57 7.59
CA HIS A 152 1.41 -0.57 6.99
C HIS A 152 0.98 -1.55 8.07
N ARG A 153 -0.28 -1.97 8.06
CA ARG A 153 -0.86 -2.86 9.07
C ARG A 153 -0.03 -4.14 9.19
N THR A 154 0.38 -4.45 10.42
CA THR A 154 1.29 -5.57 10.71
C THR A 154 0.56 -6.92 10.86
N LYS A 155 -0.76 -6.88 11.01
CA LYS A 155 -1.66 -8.02 11.31
C LYS A 155 -1.44 -8.64 12.71
N PHE A 156 -0.62 -8.02 13.56
CA PHE A 156 -0.61 -8.34 14.98
C PHE A 156 -1.76 -7.60 15.66
N SER A 157 -2.58 -8.32 16.44
CA SER A 157 -3.75 -7.73 17.10
C SER A 157 -3.42 -6.58 18.05
N GLY A 158 -2.18 -6.53 18.58
CA GLY A 158 -1.73 -5.43 19.42
C GLY A 158 -1.43 -4.13 18.68
N ASP A 159 -1.34 -4.17 17.34
CA ASP A 159 -1.12 -3.00 16.48
C ASP A 159 -2.38 -2.62 15.70
N ASP A 160 -3.53 -3.27 15.95
CA ASP A 160 -4.79 -2.90 15.29
C ASP A 160 -5.53 -1.82 16.08
N HIS A 161 -6.28 -0.98 15.36
CA HIS A 161 -6.97 0.20 15.89
C HIS A 161 -8.45 0.25 15.50
#